data_AF-A0A7Y3BZY4-F1
#
_entry.id   AF-A0A7Y3BZY4-F1
#
_cell.length_a   1.000
_cell.length_b   1.000
_cell.length_c   1.000
_cell.angle_alpha   90.00
_cell.angle_beta   90.00
_cell.angle_gamma   90.00
#
_symmetry.space_group_name_H-M   'P 1'
#
loop_
_entity.id
_entity.type
_entity.pdbx_description
1 polymer ?
#
loop_
_entity_poly.entity_id
_entity_poly.type
_entity_poly.pdbx_seq_one_letter_code
_entity_poly.pdbx_strand_id
1 'polypeptide(L)'
;PQGPVALPGIYTVTLEAAGTTHSTELEIEADPRRPMTVADRMARQDALMSMHRLAKPVYEAGRALSRLQEQMSEAQELLGQHESAPGSLTTELEAIQEELEAIDDLLGDVRGWTRVAGDMQQSSLSPTEDMLWQVDRAWEEAPGVIERINELITQRVPAFHDALDEEGVRPDPGEALEVPRRGG
;
A
#
# COMPACT_ATOMS: atom_id res chain seq x y z
N PRO A 1 10.79 -3.11 -2.93
CA PRO A 1 11.54 -3.47 -1.69
C PRO A 1 12.58 -4.55 -1.98
N GLN A 2 13.78 -4.41 -1.42
CA GLN A 2 14.80 -5.47 -1.47
C GLN A 2 14.31 -6.67 -0.65
N GLY A 3 14.49 -7.89 -1.17
CA GLY A 3 14.15 -9.12 -0.45
C GLY A 3 15.09 -9.37 0.73
N PRO A 4 14.70 -10.23 1.68
CA PRO A 4 15.56 -10.58 2.81
C PRO A 4 16.86 -11.26 2.36
N VAL A 5 17.92 -11.04 3.14
CA VAL A 5 19.24 -11.64 2.89
C VAL A 5 19.15 -13.16 3.00
N ALA A 6 19.79 -13.88 2.06
CA ALA A 6 19.84 -15.34 2.06
C ALA A 6 20.64 -15.89 3.26
N LEU A 7 20.31 -17.11 3.68
CA LEU A 7 21.09 -17.81 4.71
C LEU A 7 22.40 -18.36 4.15
N PRO A 8 23.39 -18.65 5.01
CA PRO A 8 24.50 -19.50 4.64
C PRO A 8 24.02 -20.88 4.18
N GLY A 9 24.61 -21.41 3.12
CA GLY A 9 24.25 -22.68 2.52
C GLY A 9 24.56 -22.75 1.03
N ILE A 10 24.26 -23.89 0.42
CA ILE A 10 24.44 -24.12 -1.01
C ILE A 10 23.13 -23.79 -1.73
N TYR A 11 23.22 -22.91 -2.71
CA TYR A 11 22.11 -22.47 -3.55
C TYR A 11 22.37 -22.82 -5.00
N THR A 12 21.33 -23.20 -5.74
CA THR A 12 21.39 -23.30 -7.19
C THR A 12 20.90 -21.99 -7.80
N VAL A 13 21.77 -21.29 -8.52
CA VAL A 13 21.41 -20.11 -9.30
C VAL A 13 21.14 -20.55 -10.72
N THR A 14 19.95 -20.23 -11.23
CA THR A 14 19.53 -20.55 -12.60
C THR A 14 19.37 -19.27 -13.40
N LEU A 15 20.01 -19.21 -14.57
CA LEU A 15 19.89 -18.14 -15.56
C LEU A 15 19.15 -18.69 -16.78
N GLU A 16 18.04 -18.06 -17.14
CA GLU A 16 17.32 -18.34 -18.38
C GLU A 16 17.44 -17.15 -19.32
N ALA A 17 18.01 -17.37 -20.50
CA ALA A 17 18.16 -16.34 -21.53
C ALA A 17 18.07 -16.96 -22.92
N ALA A 18 17.30 -16.34 -23.82
CA ALA A 18 17.14 -16.76 -25.21
C ALA A 18 16.79 -18.26 -25.37
N GLY A 19 15.94 -18.80 -24.48
CA GLY A 19 15.52 -20.21 -24.52
C GLY A 19 16.58 -21.21 -24.04
N THR A 20 17.70 -20.74 -23.50
CA THR A 20 18.73 -21.59 -22.87
C THR A 20 18.71 -21.38 -21.37
N THR A 21 18.78 -22.48 -20.62
CA THR A 21 18.87 -22.50 -19.16
C THR A 21 20.26 -22.96 -18.74
N HIS A 22 20.92 -22.19 -17.88
CA HIS A 22 22.18 -22.57 -17.24
C HIS A 22 22.03 -22.51 -15.72
N SER A 23 22.62 -23.48 -15.02
CA SER A 23 22.57 -23.55 -13.56
C SER A 23 23.96 -23.75 -12.99
N THR A 24 24.25 -23.06 -11.89
CA THR A 24 25.49 -23.22 -11.11
C THR A 24 25.18 -23.27 -9.63
N GLU A 25 26.01 -23.98 -8.87
CA GLU A 25 25.97 -23.94 -7.41
C GLU A 25 26.72 -22.69 -6.92
N LEU A 26 26.18 -22.08 -5.87
CA LEU A 26 26.73 -20.94 -5.15
C LEU A 26 26.69 -21.28 -3.66
N GLU A 27 27.85 -21.31 -3.01
CA GLU A 27 27.93 -21.43 -1.55
C GLU A 27 27.95 -20.05 -0.91
N ILE A 28 27.04 -19.84 0.04
CA ILE A 28 27.03 -18.66 0.91
C ILE A 28 27.63 -19.08 2.24
N GLU A 29 28.76 -18.48 2.60
CA GLU A 29 29.38 -18.70 3.90
C GLU A 29 28.90 -17.70 4.95
N ALA A 30 28.87 -18.12 6.21
CA ALA A 30 28.59 -17.22 7.32
C ALA A 30 29.79 -16.28 7.56
N ASP A 31 29.52 -14.99 7.82
CA ASP A 31 30.58 -14.03 8.19
C ASP A 31 31.27 -14.47 9.49
N PRO A 32 32.54 -14.91 9.46
CA PRO A 32 33.23 -15.45 10.63
C PRO A 32 33.50 -14.37 11.69
N ARG A 33 33.42 -13.09 11.34
CA ARG A 33 33.63 -11.96 12.26
C ARG A 33 32.39 -11.68 13.11
N ARG A 34 31.25 -12.26 12.75
CA ARG A 34 29.95 -12.03 13.39
C ARG A 34 29.31 -13.39 13.70
N PRO A 35 29.78 -14.06 14.77
CA PRO A 35 29.29 -15.38 15.13
C PRO A 35 27.83 -15.30 15.56
N MET A 36 27.01 -16.17 14.98
CA MET A 36 25.58 -16.24 15.19
C MET A 36 25.18 -17.71 15.10
N THR A 37 24.28 -18.18 15.95
CA THR A 37 23.86 -19.59 15.90
C THR A 37 22.98 -19.82 14.66
N VAL A 38 22.86 -21.07 14.22
CA VAL A 38 21.95 -21.42 13.12
C VAL A 38 20.50 -21.09 13.52
N ALA A 39 20.11 -21.37 14.77
CA ALA A 39 18.79 -21.07 15.30
C ALA A 39 18.47 -19.57 15.22
N ASP A 40 19.40 -18.70 15.63
CA ASP A 40 19.22 -17.25 15.55
C ASP A 40 19.04 -16.78 14.10
N ARG A 41 19.77 -17.41 13.15
CA ARG A 41 19.70 -17.04 11.74
C ARG A 41 18.34 -17.39 11.14
N MET A 42 17.81 -18.55 11.50
CA MET A 42 16.48 -18.98 11.11
C MET A 42 15.41 -18.06 11.69
N ALA A 43 15.45 -17.77 12.99
CA ALA A 43 14.48 -16.88 13.64
C ALA A 43 14.46 -15.48 13.00
N ARG A 44 15.64 -14.92 12.69
CA ARG A 44 15.76 -13.66 11.97
C ARG A 44 15.17 -13.73 10.55
N GLN A 45 15.48 -14.80 9.81
CA GLN A 45 14.96 -14.96 8.46
C GLN A 45 13.43 -15.10 8.47
N ASP A 46 12.87 -15.86 9.42
CA ASP A 46 11.43 -16.05 9.55
C ASP A 46 10.71 -14.73 9.83
N ALA A 47 11.26 -13.90 10.74
CA ALA A 47 10.75 -12.55 11.00
C ALA A 47 10.79 -11.67 9.73
N LEU A 48 11.93 -11.63 9.03
CA LEU A 48 12.07 -10.83 7.81
C LEU A 48 11.17 -11.32 6.67
N MET A 49 10.99 -12.63 6.53
CA MET A 49 10.06 -13.21 5.55
C MET A 49 8.60 -12.93 5.92
N SER A 50 8.27 -12.93 7.22
CA SER A 50 6.95 -12.51 7.72
C SER A 50 6.65 -11.08 7.30
N MET A 51 7.56 -10.15 7.59
CA MET A 51 7.46 -8.75 7.19
C MET A 51 7.38 -8.58 5.66
N HIS A 52 8.16 -9.37 4.90
CA HIS A 52 8.10 -9.35 3.44
C HIS A 52 6.71 -9.73 2.90
N ARG A 53 6.03 -10.70 3.53
CA ARG A 53 4.65 -11.06 3.16
C ARG A 53 3.66 -9.92 3.44
N LEU A 54 3.85 -9.19 4.54
CA LEU A 54 3.04 -8.03 4.91
C LEU A 54 3.29 -6.81 4.00
N ALA A 55 4.49 -6.72 3.40
CA ALA A 55 4.90 -5.60 2.54
C ALA A 55 3.94 -5.32 1.39
N LYS A 56 3.49 -6.37 0.69
CA LYS A 56 2.63 -6.24 -0.48
C LYS A 56 1.26 -5.66 -0.13
N PRO A 57 0.45 -6.26 0.76
CA PRO A 57 -0.88 -5.72 1.07
C PRO A 57 -0.82 -4.30 1.66
N VAL A 58 0.17 -3.99 2.51
CA VAL A 58 0.35 -2.62 3.06
C VAL A 58 0.72 -1.61 1.97
N TYR A 59 1.54 -2.00 0.99
CA TYR A 59 1.86 -1.15 -0.15
C TYR A 59 0.62 -0.90 -1.04
N GLU A 60 -0.16 -1.95 -1.32
CA GLU A 60 -1.38 -1.86 -2.12
C GLU A 60 -2.44 -0.99 -1.42
N ALA A 61 -2.61 -1.14 -0.10
CA ALA A 61 -3.44 -0.29 0.74
C ALA A 61 -3.03 1.19 0.62
N GLY A 62 -1.72 1.46 0.68
CA GLY A 62 -1.18 2.81 0.47
C GLY A 62 -1.54 3.42 -0.88
N ARG A 63 -1.38 2.64 -1.94
CA ARG A 63 -1.75 3.07 -3.29
C ARG A 63 -3.25 3.31 -3.44
N ALA A 64 -4.07 2.51 -2.78
CA ALA A 64 -5.51 2.70 -2.78
C ALA A 64 -5.91 3.98 -2.03
N LEU A 65 -5.33 4.21 -0.85
CA LEU A 65 -5.56 5.41 -0.05
C LEU A 65 -5.22 6.70 -0.81
N SER A 66 -4.03 6.77 -1.44
CA SER A 66 -3.65 7.95 -2.23
C SER A 66 -4.62 8.21 -3.38
N ARG A 67 -5.11 7.17 -4.07
CA ARG A 67 -6.12 7.33 -5.13
C ARG A 67 -7.46 7.83 -4.61
N LEU A 68 -7.86 7.43 -3.39
CA LEU A 68 -9.09 7.92 -2.77
C LEU A 68 -8.94 9.39 -2.37
N GLN A 69 -7.81 9.78 -1.78
CA GLN A 69 -7.50 11.16 -1.45
C GLN A 69 -7.53 12.05 -2.70
N GLU A 70 -6.89 11.62 -3.80
CA GLU A 70 -6.93 12.31 -5.10
C GLU A 70 -8.37 12.50 -5.59
N GLN A 71 -9.18 11.44 -5.60
CA GLN A 71 -10.60 11.52 -5.99
C GLN A 71 -11.41 12.48 -5.12
N MET A 72 -11.19 12.49 -3.80
CA MET A 72 -11.90 13.40 -2.90
C MET A 72 -11.45 14.86 -3.09
N SER A 73 -10.18 15.11 -3.41
CA SER A 73 -9.73 16.45 -3.80
C SER A 73 -10.38 16.90 -5.11
N GLU A 74 -10.48 16.03 -6.12
CA GLU A 74 -11.19 16.33 -7.37
C GLU A 74 -12.69 16.62 -7.15
N ALA A 75 -13.35 15.82 -6.31
CA ALA A 75 -14.74 16.04 -5.92
C ALA A 75 -14.94 17.39 -5.19
N GLN A 76 -13.99 17.78 -4.33
CA GLN A 76 -13.99 19.09 -3.67
C GLN A 76 -13.93 20.23 -4.68
N GLU A 77 -13.05 20.12 -5.68
CA GLU A 77 -12.92 21.12 -6.74
C GLU A 77 -14.20 21.24 -7.58
N LEU A 78 -14.83 20.10 -7.92
CA LEU A 78 -16.10 20.08 -8.65
C LEU A 78 -17.23 20.73 -7.85
N LEU A 79 -17.37 20.40 -6.57
CA LEU A 79 -18.35 21.03 -5.68
C LEU A 79 -18.14 22.54 -5.59
N GLY A 80 -16.88 22.99 -5.50
CA GLY A 80 -16.54 24.42 -5.47
C GLY A 80 -16.92 25.18 -6.75
N GLN A 81 -17.06 24.49 -7.88
CA GLN A 81 -17.51 25.06 -9.15
C GLN A 81 -19.04 25.11 -9.28
N HIS A 82 -19.79 24.54 -8.35
CA HIS A 82 -21.25 24.49 -8.39
C HIS A 82 -21.88 25.29 -7.25
N GLU A 83 -22.37 26.50 -7.56
CA GLU A 83 -23.03 27.40 -6.58
C GLU A 83 -24.29 26.80 -5.93
N SER A 84 -24.87 25.74 -6.51
CA SER A 84 -26.12 25.11 -6.04
C SER A 84 -25.92 23.75 -5.36
N ALA A 85 -24.68 23.32 -5.11
CA ALA A 85 -24.44 22.01 -4.49
C ALA A 85 -25.03 21.96 -3.06
N PRO A 86 -25.79 20.90 -2.71
CA PRO A 86 -26.31 20.72 -1.36
C PRO A 86 -25.20 20.68 -0.31
N GLY A 87 -25.38 21.40 0.81
CA GLY A 87 -24.42 21.39 1.92
C GLY A 87 -24.20 20.00 2.53
N SER A 88 -25.14 19.07 2.37
CA SER A 88 -24.98 17.67 2.77
C SER A 88 -23.87 16.94 2.00
N LEU A 89 -23.65 17.26 0.72
CA LEU A 89 -22.55 16.68 -0.07
C LEU A 89 -21.20 17.19 0.43
N THR A 90 -21.11 18.48 0.76
CA THR A 90 -19.89 19.05 1.36
C THR A 90 -19.58 18.40 2.71
N THR A 91 -20.57 18.22 3.58
CA THR A 91 -20.37 17.55 4.86
C THR A 91 -19.97 16.09 4.71
N GLU A 92 -20.57 15.35 3.77
CA GLU A 92 -20.16 13.95 3.52
C GLU A 92 -18.73 13.87 2.98
N LEU A 93 -18.35 14.77 2.07
CA LEU A 93 -16.99 14.86 1.55
C LEU A 93 -15.97 15.11 2.68
N GLU A 94 -16.24 16.08 3.55
CA GLU A 94 -15.39 16.38 4.72
C GLU A 94 -15.25 15.14 5.61
N ALA A 95 -16.35 14.43 5.87
CA ALA A 95 -16.34 13.22 6.69
C ALA A 95 -15.59 12.04 6.04
N ILE A 96 -15.56 11.96 4.71
CA ILE A 96 -14.73 10.97 4.00
C ILE A 96 -13.26 11.40 4.08
N GLN A 97 -12.94 12.67 3.88
CA GLN A 97 -11.57 13.19 3.96
C GLN A 97 -10.96 12.98 5.35
N GLU A 98 -11.69 13.30 6.42
CA GLU A 98 -11.27 13.04 7.80
C GLU A 98 -11.01 11.54 8.06
N GLU A 99 -11.85 10.66 7.50
CA GLU A 99 -11.63 9.22 7.61
C GLU A 99 -10.37 8.77 6.85
N LEU A 100 -10.13 9.32 5.65
CA LEU A 100 -8.92 9.03 4.87
C LEU A 100 -7.65 9.48 5.60
N GLU A 101 -7.68 10.64 6.26
CA GLU A 101 -6.56 11.11 7.10
C GLU A 101 -6.31 10.16 8.28
N ALA A 102 -7.36 9.76 9.00
CA ALA A 102 -7.23 8.81 10.11
C ALA A 102 -6.72 7.44 9.65
N ILE A 103 -7.07 7.00 8.44
CA ILE A 103 -6.54 5.78 7.83
C ILE A 103 -5.07 5.94 7.44
N ASP A 104 -4.64 7.11 6.95
CA ASP A 104 -3.24 7.37 6.60
C ASP A 104 -2.34 7.31 7.83
N ASP A 105 -2.76 7.90 8.94
CA ASP A 105 -2.04 7.84 10.22
C ASP A 105 -1.86 6.38 10.68
N LEU A 106 -2.95 5.60 10.72
CA LEU A 106 -2.90 4.18 11.09
C LEU A 106 -2.01 3.37 10.14
N LEU A 107 -2.07 3.65 8.84
CA LEU A 107 -1.23 2.97 7.86
C LEU A 107 0.25 3.38 8.01
N GLY A 108 0.52 4.60 8.44
CA GLY A 108 1.84 5.10 8.83
C GLY A 108 2.41 4.32 10.01
N ASP A 109 1.61 4.10 11.05
CA ASP A 109 1.97 3.29 12.22
C ASP A 109 2.27 1.85 11.83
N VAL A 110 1.39 1.24 11.02
CA VAL A 110 1.64 -0.09 10.44
C VAL A 110 2.97 -0.08 9.67
N ARG A 111 3.26 0.91 8.83
CA ARG A 111 4.54 0.97 8.09
C ARG A 111 5.78 1.18 8.97
N GLY A 112 5.62 1.50 10.25
CA GLY A 112 6.71 1.64 11.22
C GLY A 112 7.66 0.44 11.24
N TRP A 113 7.13 -0.77 10.97
CA TRP A 113 7.91 -2.01 10.91
C TRP A 113 9.00 -2.00 9.83
N THR A 114 8.87 -1.20 8.77
CA THR A 114 9.86 -1.16 7.68
C THR A 114 11.25 -0.74 8.17
N ARG A 115 11.30 0.14 9.17
CA ARG A 115 12.54 0.53 9.87
C ARG A 115 13.11 -0.65 10.65
N VAL A 116 12.27 -1.36 11.39
CA VAL A 116 12.64 -2.56 12.15
C VAL A 116 13.21 -3.65 11.23
N ALA A 117 12.64 -3.86 10.04
CA ALA A 117 13.19 -4.78 9.05
C ALA A 117 14.60 -4.36 8.60
N GLY A 118 14.81 -3.05 8.38
CA GLY A 118 16.13 -2.51 8.05
C GLY A 118 17.17 -2.77 9.15
N ASP A 119 16.80 -2.50 10.40
CA ASP A 119 17.66 -2.70 11.57
C ASP A 119 17.98 -4.19 11.79
N MET A 120 16.98 -5.08 11.64
CA MET A 120 17.16 -6.53 11.70
C MET A 120 18.12 -7.04 10.62
N GLN A 121 18.05 -6.51 9.39
CA GLN A 121 18.95 -6.91 8.29
C GLN A 121 20.40 -6.49 8.54
N GLN A 122 20.62 -5.34 9.20
CA GLN A 122 21.96 -4.84 9.51
C GLN A 122 22.55 -5.48 10.78
N SER A 123 21.69 -5.91 11.70
CA SER A 123 22.09 -6.58 12.94
C SER A 123 22.61 -8.00 12.71
N SER A 124 23.61 -8.37 13.51
CA SER A 124 24.15 -9.74 13.58
C SER A 124 23.77 -10.44 14.88
N LEU A 125 22.76 -9.91 15.57
CA LEU A 125 22.13 -10.47 16.75
C LEU A 125 20.74 -11.00 16.38
N SER A 126 20.18 -11.87 17.23
CA SER A 126 18.79 -12.28 17.14
C SER A 126 17.87 -11.05 17.28
N PRO A 127 16.69 -11.04 16.62
CA PRO A 127 15.70 -10.00 16.85
C PRO A 127 15.39 -9.85 18.34
N THR A 128 15.30 -8.61 18.83
CA THR A 128 14.88 -8.37 20.22
C THR A 128 13.39 -8.66 20.37
N GLU A 129 12.94 -8.92 21.60
CA GLU A 129 11.50 -9.12 21.89
C GLU A 129 10.66 -7.91 21.44
N ASP A 130 11.18 -6.70 21.63
CA ASP A 130 10.53 -5.46 21.17
C ASP A 130 10.37 -5.41 19.64
N MET A 131 11.40 -5.83 18.90
CA MET A 131 11.35 -5.91 17.44
C MET A 131 10.29 -6.93 16.97
N LEU A 132 10.18 -8.08 17.64
CA LEU A 132 9.17 -9.09 17.33
C LEU A 132 7.76 -8.59 17.65
N TRP A 133 7.59 -7.93 18.79
CA TRP A 133 6.32 -7.31 19.18
C TRP A 133 5.86 -6.28 18.14
N GLN A 134 6.76 -5.44 17.62
CA GLN A 134 6.40 -4.48 16.56
C GLN A 134 5.95 -5.17 15.26
N VAL A 135 6.52 -6.32 14.92
CA VAL A 135 6.07 -7.12 13.77
C VAL A 135 4.68 -7.71 14.02
N ASP A 136 4.44 -8.25 15.21
CA ASP A 136 3.14 -8.82 15.58
C ASP A 136 2.04 -7.75 15.58
N ARG A 137 2.32 -6.57 16.15
CA ARG A 137 1.41 -5.43 16.11
C ARG A 137 1.03 -5.03 14.69
N ALA A 138 2.00 -4.97 13.77
CA ALA A 138 1.71 -4.67 12.38
C ALA A 138 0.80 -5.71 11.71
N TRP A 139 0.95 -6.99 12.06
CA TRP A 139 0.06 -8.05 11.58
C TRP A 139 -1.34 -7.99 12.19
N GLU A 140 -1.47 -7.56 13.44
CA GLU A 140 -2.76 -7.36 14.11
C GLU A 140 -3.53 -6.17 13.53
N GLU A 141 -2.83 -5.07 13.21
CA GLU A 141 -3.47 -3.82 12.79
C GLU A 141 -3.76 -3.74 11.28
N ALA A 142 -2.87 -4.29 10.44
CA ALA A 142 -3.00 -4.16 8.98
C ALA A 142 -4.35 -4.65 8.42
N PRO A 143 -4.93 -5.78 8.86
CA PRO A 143 -6.23 -6.23 8.36
C PRO A 143 -7.34 -5.19 8.59
N GLY A 144 -7.42 -4.60 9.78
CA GLY A 144 -8.45 -3.61 10.10
C GLY A 144 -8.32 -2.33 9.25
N VAL A 145 -7.10 -1.87 9.01
CA VAL A 145 -6.85 -0.73 8.11
C VAL A 145 -7.29 -1.05 6.68
N ILE A 146 -6.97 -2.24 6.19
CA ILE A 146 -7.36 -2.70 4.84
C ILE A 146 -8.88 -2.85 4.71
N GLU A 147 -9.54 -3.37 5.74
CA GLU A 147 -11.00 -3.50 5.78
C GLU A 147 -11.70 -2.15 5.68
N ARG A 148 -11.22 -1.13 6.42
CA ARG A 148 -11.75 0.24 6.32
C ARG A 148 -11.56 0.84 4.93
N ILE A 149 -10.39 0.65 4.32
CA ILE A 149 -10.15 1.07 2.93
C ILE A 149 -11.12 0.36 1.97
N ASN A 150 -11.36 -0.93 2.17
CA ASN A 150 -12.30 -1.68 1.33
C ASN A 150 -13.73 -1.20 1.50
N GLU A 151 -14.16 -0.84 2.71
CA GLU A 151 -15.48 -0.25 2.96
C GLU A 151 -15.66 1.08 2.21
N LEU A 152 -14.65 1.95 2.23
CA LEU A 152 -14.65 3.17 1.43
C LEU A 152 -14.77 2.88 -0.08
N ILE A 153 -13.95 1.96 -0.60
CA ILE A 153 -13.91 1.64 -2.03
C ILE A 153 -15.21 1.00 -2.51
N THR A 154 -15.81 0.12 -1.71
CA THR A 154 -16.93 -0.73 -2.15
C THR A 154 -18.30 -0.17 -1.82
N GLN A 155 -18.39 0.76 -0.86
CA GLN A 155 -19.67 1.25 -0.35
C GLN A 155 -19.71 2.77 -0.32
N ARG A 156 -18.87 3.40 0.51
CA ARG A 156 -19.05 4.82 0.87
C ARG A 156 -18.74 5.78 -0.29
N VAL A 157 -17.60 5.60 -0.97
CA VAL A 157 -17.20 6.45 -2.10
C VAL A 157 -18.10 6.27 -3.32
N PRO A 158 -18.46 5.04 -3.73
CA PRO A 158 -19.47 4.86 -4.78
C PRO A 158 -20.80 5.55 -4.47
N ALA A 159 -21.33 5.40 -3.25
CA ALA A 159 -22.57 6.05 -2.85
C ALA A 159 -22.45 7.59 -2.87
N PHE A 160 -21.29 8.14 -2.48
CA PHE A 160 -21.01 9.56 -2.58
C PHE A 160 -20.96 10.05 -4.04
N HIS A 161 -20.33 9.30 -4.95
CA HIS A 161 -20.32 9.63 -6.38
C HIS A 161 -21.72 9.58 -7.00
N ASP A 162 -22.53 8.58 -6.66
CA ASP A 162 -23.93 8.51 -7.10
C ASP A 162 -24.70 9.76 -6.65
N ALA A 163 -24.49 10.22 -5.42
CA ALA A 163 -25.13 11.43 -4.89
C ALA A 163 -24.64 12.72 -5.59
N LEU A 164 -23.36 12.81 -5.97
CA LEU A 164 -22.86 13.92 -6.80
C LEU A 164 -23.54 13.95 -8.17
N ASP A 165 -23.68 12.79 -8.81
CA ASP A 165 -24.32 12.67 -10.13
C ASP A 165 -25.81 13.02 -10.10
N GLU A 166 -26.53 12.63 -9.04
CA GLU A 166 -27.95 12.98 -8.82
C GLU A 166 -28.16 14.49 -8.72
N GLU A 167 -27.22 15.20 -8.09
CA GLU A 167 -27.22 16.66 -7.94
C GLU A 167 -26.58 17.38 -9.14
N GLY A 168 -26.17 16.62 -10.17
CA GLY A 168 -25.57 17.15 -11.38
C GLY A 168 -24.16 17.70 -11.19
N VAL A 169 -23.51 17.40 -10.06
CA VAL A 169 -22.12 17.78 -9.75
C VAL A 169 -21.17 16.86 -10.51
N ARG A 170 -20.87 17.24 -11.76
CA ARG A 170 -20.00 16.48 -12.65
C ARG A 170 -19.24 17.39 -13.61
N PRO A 171 -18.13 16.92 -14.21
CA PRO A 171 -17.43 17.68 -15.23
C PRO A 171 -18.36 18.11 -16.36
N ASP A 172 -18.28 19.38 -16.78
CA ASP A 172 -19.02 19.90 -17.93
C ASP A 172 -18.44 19.30 -19.24
N PRO A 173 -19.20 18.48 -20.00
CA PRO A 173 -18.73 17.94 -21.27
C PRO A 173 -18.65 19.01 -22.38
N GLY A 174 -19.15 20.23 -22.12
CA GLY A 174 -19.26 21.31 -23.07
C GLY A 174 -20.54 21.26 -23.92
N GLU A 175 -20.69 22.26 -24.78
CA GLU A 175 -21.84 22.38 -25.67
C GLU A 175 -21.72 21.45 -26.89
N ALA A 176 -22.86 20.92 -27.33
CA ALA A 176 -22.93 20.11 -28.56
C ALA A 176 -22.55 20.98 -29.77
N LEU A 177 -21.57 20.51 -30.55
CA LEU A 177 -21.12 21.22 -31.75
C LEU A 177 -22.20 21.19 -32.83
N GLU A 178 -22.51 22.35 -33.40
CA GLU A 178 -23.38 22.43 -34.58
C GLU A 178 -22.70 21.80 -35.80
N VAL A 179 -23.36 20.82 -36.42
CA VAL A 179 -22.86 20.18 -37.64
C VAL A 179 -23.30 21.02 -38.86
N PRO A 180 -22.37 21.66 -39.59
CA PRO A 180 -22.75 22.48 -40.74
C PRO A 180 -23.32 21.59 -41.86
N ARG A 181 -24.51 21.96 -42.36
CA ARG A 181 -25.12 21.33 -43.55
C ARG A 181 -25.21 22.34 -44.67
N ARG A 182 -24.81 21.94 -45.88
CA ARG A 182 -24.94 22.76 -47.09
C ARG A 182 -26.43 22.86 -47.44
N GLY A 183 -26.98 24.07 -47.47
CA GLY A 183 -28.35 24.32 -47.92
C GLY A 183 -28.56 23.79 -49.34
N GLY A 184 -29.71 23.16 -49.58
CA GLY A 184 -30.13 22.67 -50.89
C GLY A 184 -30.57 23.79 -51.82
#